data_AF-A0A5J4PDG0-F1
#
_entry.id   AF-A0A5J4PDG0-F1
#
_cell.length_a   1.000
_cell.length_b   1.000
_cell.length_c   1.000
_cell.angle_alpha   90.00
_cell.angle_beta   90.00
_cell.angle_gamma   90.00
#
_symmetry.space_group_name_H-M   'P 1'
#
loop_
_entity.id
_entity.type
_entity.pdbx_description
1 polymer ?
#
loop_
_entity_poly.entity_id
_entity_poly.type
_entity_poly.pdbx_seq_one_letter_code
_entity_poly.pdbx_strand_id
1 'polypeptide(L)'
;DEIREICRKLNIETDDKTGKGKLIDEIFGKFCEGNYIQPTFIIDYPIEMSPLTKRHRNNPELTERFELMVNGKELCNAYSELNDPIDQLERFQDQLRLSEKGDDEAMFIDMDFVRALEYGMPPTSGMGIGMDRLVMLLTGQTAIQEVLLFPQMRPEQAVKNP
;
A
#
# COMPACT_ATOMS: atom_id res chain seq x y z
N ASP A 1 -0.60 -22.25 3.48
CA ASP A 1 -1.67 -23.18 3.04
C ASP A 1 -3.05 -22.81 3.57
N GLU A 2 -3.22 -22.61 4.88
CA GLU A 2 -4.51 -22.23 5.47
C GLU A 2 -5.15 -20.97 4.83
N ILE A 3 -4.38 -19.89 4.64
CA ILE A 3 -4.89 -18.66 4.00
C ILE A 3 -5.39 -18.90 2.57
N ARG A 4 -4.73 -19.80 1.81
CA ARG A 4 -5.15 -20.14 0.44
C ARG A 4 -6.45 -20.93 0.45
N GLU A 5 -6.65 -21.81 1.43
CA GLU A 5 -7.94 -22.48 1.60
C GLU A 5 -9.07 -21.50 1.93
N ILE A 6 -8.79 -20.48 2.75
CA ILE A 6 -9.73 -19.39 3.04
C ILE A 6 -10.06 -18.61 1.75
N CYS A 7 -9.05 -18.21 0.96
CA CYS A 7 -9.27 -17.53 -0.32
C CYS A 7 -10.16 -18.36 -1.26
N ARG A 8 -9.94 -19.68 -1.37
CA ARG A 8 -10.80 -20.58 -2.17
C ARG A 8 -12.24 -20.58 -1.67
N LYS A 9 -12.46 -20.63 -0.35
CA LYS A 9 -13.82 -20.56 0.24
C LYS A 9 -14.50 -19.22 -0.02
N LEU A 10 -13.72 -18.14 -0.12
CA LEU A 10 -14.19 -16.77 -0.37
C LEU A 10 -14.27 -16.39 -1.86
N ASN A 11 -14.03 -17.35 -2.77
CA ASN A 11 -13.95 -17.12 -4.22
C ASN A 11 -13.01 -15.93 -4.56
N ILE A 12 -11.82 -15.92 -3.95
CA ILE A 12 -10.71 -15.06 -4.34
C ILE A 12 -9.77 -15.90 -5.21
N GLU A 13 -9.44 -15.39 -6.40
CA GLU A 13 -8.47 -16.04 -7.28
C GLU A 13 -7.09 -16.02 -6.62
N THR A 14 -6.45 -17.18 -6.52
CA THR A 14 -5.11 -17.30 -5.96
C THR A 14 -4.17 -17.90 -6.99
N ASP A 15 -3.03 -17.26 -7.23
CA ASP A 15 -1.89 -17.88 -7.92
C ASP A 15 -0.92 -18.43 -6.86
N ASP A 16 -0.22 -19.52 -7.19
CA ASP A 16 0.80 -20.12 -6.31
C ASP A 16 1.99 -19.18 -6.08
N LYS A 17 2.17 -18.20 -6.97
CA LYS A 17 3.17 -17.13 -6.87
C LYS A 17 2.78 -16.02 -5.89
N THR A 18 1.51 -15.90 -5.52
CA THR A 18 1.03 -14.83 -4.63
C THR A 18 1.48 -15.11 -3.19
N GLY A 19 2.21 -14.16 -2.61
CA GLY A 19 2.68 -14.19 -1.22
C GLY A 19 1.55 -14.01 -0.20
N LYS A 20 1.82 -14.32 1.08
CA LYS A 20 0.82 -14.25 2.16
C LYS A 20 0.29 -12.83 2.34
N GLY A 21 1.16 -11.82 2.32
CA GLY A 21 0.77 -10.41 2.42
C GLY A 21 -0.28 -9.99 1.40
N LYS A 22 -0.04 -10.28 0.11
CA LYS A 22 -0.98 -9.92 -0.98
C LYS A 22 -2.35 -10.61 -0.85
N LEU A 23 -2.38 -11.85 -0.36
CA LEU A 23 -3.65 -12.54 -0.08
C LEU A 23 -4.41 -11.89 1.08
N ILE A 24 -3.71 -11.43 2.13
CA ILE A 24 -4.33 -10.68 3.24
C ILE A 24 -4.93 -9.38 2.72
N ASP A 25 -4.19 -8.66 1.87
CA ASP A 25 -4.63 -7.41 1.24
C ASP A 25 -5.90 -7.59 0.41
N GLU A 26 -5.94 -8.63 -0.45
CA GLU A 26 -7.11 -8.93 -1.28
C GLU A 26 -8.34 -9.29 -0.44
N ILE A 27 -8.16 -10.07 0.64
CA ILE A 27 -9.25 -10.38 1.58
C ILE A 27 -9.73 -9.09 2.24
N PHE A 28 -8.81 -8.26 2.73
CA PHE A 28 -9.13 -7.03 3.42
C PHE A 28 -9.86 -6.02 2.51
N GLY A 29 -9.35 -5.77 1.30
CA GLY A 29 -9.97 -4.89 0.32
C GLY A 29 -11.38 -5.34 -0.07
N LYS A 30 -11.57 -6.65 -0.28
CA LYS A 30 -12.87 -7.20 -0.72
C LYS A 30 -13.92 -7.23 0.40
N PHE A 31 -13.53 -7.56 1.62
CA PHE A 31 -14.49 -7.86 2.70
C PHE A 31 -14.51 -6.84 3.84
N CYS A 32 -13.45 -6.06 4.04
CA CYS A 32 -13.31 -5.17 5.18
C CYS A 32 -13.38 -3.70 4.77
N GLU A 33 -12.62 -3.28 3.76
CA GLU A 33 -12.41 -1.85 3.40
C GLU A 33 -13.74 -1.08 3.31
N GLY A 34 -14.72 -1.59 2.56
CA GLY A 34 -16.01 -0.93 2.35
C GLY A 34 -16.89 -0.77 3.60
N ASN A 35 -16.59 -1.47 4.70
CA ASN A 35 -17.38 -1.40 5.94
C ASN A 35 -16.96 -0.25 6.87
N TYR A 36 -15.80 0.36 6.66
CA TYR A 36 -15.27 1.42 7.52
C TYR A 36 -15.85 2.79 7.16
N ILE A 37 -17.09 3.03 7.58
CA ILE A 37 -17.80 4.28 7.27
C ILE A 37 -17.24 5.46 8.08
N GLN A 38 -17.11 5.29 9.40
CA GLN A 38 -16.51 6.30 10.27
C GLN A 38 -14.98 6.23 10.19
N PRO A 39 -14.27 7.35 10.50
CA PRO A 39 -12.82 7.36 10.56
C PRO A 39 -12.29 6.23 11.43
N THR A 40 -11.63 5.27 10.81
CA THR A 40 -11.14 4.04 11.46
C THR A 40 -9.68 3.84 11.12
N PHE A 41 -8.84 3.74 12.15
CA PHE A 41 -7.44 3.36 11.98
C PHE A 41 -7.33 1.84 11.93
N ILE A 42 -6.80 1.35 10.81
CA ILE A 42 -6.36 -0.03 10.65
C ILE A 42 -4.87 -0.02 10.94
N ILE A 43 -4.41 -0.88 11.84
CA ILE A 43 -3.04 -0.83 12.37
C ILE A 43 -2.35 -2.19 12.24
N ASP A 44 -1.04 -2.18 12.39
CA ASP A 44 -0.18 -3.36 12.50
C ASP A 44 -0.24 -4.29 11.28
N TYR A 45 0.22 -3.76 10.14
CA TYR A 45 0.24 -4.49 8.87
C TYR A 45 1.35 -5.56 8.84
N PRO A 46 1.15 -6.68 8.12
CA PRO A 46 2.19 -7.67 7.90
C PRO A 46 3.45 -7.08 7.28
N ILE A 47 4.62 -7.56 7.71
CA ILE A 47 5.93 -7.10 7.20
C ILE A 47 6.10 -7.26 5.70
N GLU A 48 5.56 -8.34 5.14
CA GLU A 48 5.59 -8.63 3.70
C GLU A 48 4.91 -7.53 2.84
N MET A 49 3.99 -6.76 3.43
CA MET A 49 3.26 -5.69 2.75
C MET A 49 3.86 -4.29 2.98
N SER A 50 4.86 -4.18 3.84
CA SER A 50 5.34 -2.89 4.36
C SER A 50 6.87 -2.82 4.31
N PRO A 51 7.45 -2.77 3.09
CA PRO A 51 8.91 -2.89 2.87
C PRO A 51 9.72 -1.74 3.47
N LEU A 52 9.12 -0.55 3.63
CA LEU A 52 9.74 0.65 4.18
C LEU A 52 9.40 0.89 5.65
N THR A 53 8.59 0.01 6.25
CA THR A 53 8.10 0.22 7.61
C THR A 53 8.91 -0.56 8.63
N LYS A 54 9.18 0.09 9.76
CA LYS A 54 9.83 -0.53 10.92
C LYS A 54 9.02 -1.70 11.45
N ARG A 55 9.72 -2.77 11.84
CA ARG A 55 9.11 -3.95 12.48
C ARG A 55 8.41 -3.53 13.77
N HIS A 56 7.29 -4.17 14.07
CA HIS A 56 6.52 -3.88 15.27
C HIS A 56 7.30 -4.32 16.52
N ARG A 57 7.39 -3.43 17.52
CA ARG A 57 8.22 -3.62 18.73
C ARG A 57 7.94 -4.91 19.52
N ASN A 58 6.71 -5.43 19.44
CA ASN A 58 6.27 -6.63 20.17
C ASN A 58 5.98 -7.83 19.27
N ASN A 59 5.92 -7.67 17.94
CA ASN A 59 5.58 -8.75 17.02
C ASN A 59 6.39 -8.60 15.72
N PRO A 60 7.44 -9.42 15.51
CA PRO A 60 8.31 -9.28 14.35
C PRO A 60 7.63 -9.63 13.02
N GLU A 61 6.45 -10.26 13.02
CA GLU A 61 5.68 -10.53 11.79
C GLU A 61 4.89 -9.31 11.30
N LEU A 62 4.75 -8.29 12.15
CA LEU A 62 3.99 -7.07 11.89
C LEU A 62 4.90 -5.85 11.82
N THR A 63 4.32 -4.73 11.42
CA THR A 63 5.00 -3.44 11.24
C THR A 63 4.24 -2.33 11.92
N GLU A 64 4.92 -1.28 12.36
CA GLU A 64 4.29 -0.11 12.99
C GLU A 64 3.70 0.82 11.92
N ARG A 65 2.64 0.36 11.24
CA ARG A 65 1.91 1.06 10.18
C ARG A 65 0.46 1.24 10.57
N PHE A 66 -0.14 2.34 10.13
CA PHE A 66 -1.58 2.49 10.10
C PHE A 66 -2.07 3.07 8.76
N GLU A 67 -3.29 2.70 8.41
CA GLU A 67 -4.07 3.39 7.39
C GLU A 67 -5.35 3.95 8.02
N LEU A 68 -5.70 5.17 7.64
CA LEU A 68 -6.98 5.78 8.01
C LEU A 68 -8.00 5.50 6.91
N MET A 69 -9.04 4.74 7.26
CA MET A 69 -10.18 4.49 6.39
C MET A 69 -11.32 5.45 6.76
N VAL A 70 -11.92 6.09 5.76
CA VAL A 70 -13.11 6.95 5.91
C VAL A 70 -14.07 6.67 4.75
N ASN A 71 -15.34 6.42 5.06
CA ASN A 71 -16.37 6.11 4.07
C ASN A 71 -15.97 4.97 3.11
N GLY A 72 -15.33 3.94 3.66
CA GLY A 72 -14.87 2.76 2.91
C GLY A 72 -13.74 3.04 1.91
N LYS A 73 -12.96 4.10 2.14
CA LYS A 73 -11.79 4.45 1.34
C LYS A 73 -10.63 4.87 2.22
N GLU A 74 -9.43 4.46 1.82
CA GLU A 74 -8.18 4.91 2.43
C GLU A 74 -8.00 6.42 2.22
N LEU A 75 -7.71 7.16 3.29
CA LEU A 75 -7.48 8.61 3.27
C LEU A 75 -6.02 8.96 3.61
N CYS A 76 -5.37 8.15 4.44
CA CYS A 76 -4.03 8.38 4.92
C CYS A 76 -3.33 7.06 5.19
N ASN A 77 -2.02 7.02 4.93
CA ASN A 77 -1.13 5.93 5.29
C ASN A 77 0.07 6.52 6.04
N ALA A 78 0.43 5.92 7.17
CA ALA A 78 1.48 6.42 8.03
C ALA A 78 2.18 5.29 8.75
N TYR A 79 3.44 5.51 9.11
CA TYR A 79 4.22 4.47 9.75
C TYR A 79 5.46 5.00 10.48
N SER A 80 5.98 4.20 11.41
CA SER A 80 7.32 4.38 11.93
C SER A 80 8.32 3.98 10.84
N GLU A 81 9.19 4.90 10.45
CA GLU A 81 10.12 4.72 9.34
C GLU A 81 11.17 3.64 9.63
N LEU A 82 11.45 2.79 8.65
CA LEU A 82 12.57 1.87 8.73
C LEU A 82 13.87 2.66 8.59
N ASN A 83 14.59 2.78 9.71
CA ASN A 83 15.83 3.56 9.79
C ASN A 83 17.09 2.70 9.95
N ASP A 84 16.97 1.38 9.84
CA ASP A 84 18.10 0.43 9.85
C ASP A 84 18.53 0.16 8.39
N PRO A 85 19.73 0.60 7.97
CA PRO A 85 20.18 0.43 6.59
C PRO A 85 20.36 -1.04 6.19
N ILE A 86 20.67 -1.93 7.14
CA ILE A 86 20.90 -3.36 6.86
C ILE A 86 19.55 -4.04 6.58
N ASP A 87 18.54 -3.81 7.44
CA ASP A 87 17.17 -4.33 7.23
C ASP A 87 16.58 -3.74 5.93
N GLN A 88 16.79 -2.44 5.67
CA GLN A 88 16.28 -1.82 4.45
C GLN A 88 16.89 -2.43 3.18
N LEU A 89 18.20 -2.69 3.18
CA LEU A 89 18.87 -3.32 2.04
C LEU A 89 18.41 -4.77 1.83
N GLU A 90 18.25 -5.55 2.89
CA GLU A 90 17.73 -6.92 2.83
C GLU A 90 16.34 -6.95 2.17
N ARG A 91 15.44 -6.04 2.59
CA ARG A 91 14.10 -5.91 2.02
C ARG A 91 14.10 -5.49 0.55
N PHE A 92 14.97 -4.57 0.15
CA PHE A 92 15.11 -4.21 -1.26
C PHE A 92 15.62 -5.38 -2.11
N GLN A 93 16.55 -6.19 -1.60
CA GLN A 93 16.99 -7.40 -2.30
C GLN A 93 15.89 -8.44 -2.40
N ASP A 94 15.06 -8.59 -1.36
CA ASP A 94 13.90 -9.48 -1.38
C ASP A 94 12.86 -9.02 -2.41
N GLN A 95 12.57 -7.72 -2.47
CA GLN A 95 11.66 -7.15 -3.48
C GLN A 95 12.19 -7.32 -4.91
N LEU A 96 13.50 -7.14 -5.13
CA LEU A 96 14.11 -7.38 -6.44
C LEU A 96 13.98 -8.86 -6.85
N ARG A 97 14.17 -9.80 -5.92
CA ARG A 97 13.96 -11.25 -6.18
C ARG A 97 12.50 -11.59 -6.49
N LEU A 98 11.55 -10.79 -6.00
CA LEU A 98 10.13 -10.91 -6.35
C LEU A 98 9.84 -10.28 -7.73
N SER A 99 10.48 -9.17 -8.09
CA SER A 99 10.33 -8.51 -9.40
C SER A 99 10.75 -9.39 -10.57
N GLU A 100 11.84 -10.15 -10.40
CA GLU A 100 12.33 -11.13 -11.38
C GLU A 100 11.29 -12.22 -11.71
N LYS A 101 10.25 -12.38 -10.86
CA LYS A 101 9.13 -13.31 -11.08
C LYS A 101 7.94 -12.69 -11.81
N GLY A 102 8.07 -11.44 -12.27
CA GLY A 102 7.08 -10.72 -13.09
C GLY A 102 6.23 -9.71 -12.31
N ASP A 103 6.79 -9.07 -11.28
CA ASP A 103 6.12 -7.96 -10.58
C ASP A 103 6.59 -6.61 -11.13
N ASP A 104 5.74 -5.97 -11.94
CA ASP A 104 6.02 -4.69 -12.60
C ASP A 104 6.01 -3.49 -11.62
N GLU A 105 5.53 -3.66 -10.39
CA GLU A 105 5.45 -2.61 -9.36
C GLU A 105 6.61 -2.63 -8.36
N ALA A 106 7.53 -3.58 -8.50
CA ALA A 106 8.63 -3.74 -7.55
C ALA A 106 9.65 -2.60 -7.61
N MET A 107 10.14 -2.21 -6.43
CA MET A 107 11.12 -1.13 -6.29
C MET A 107 12.52 -1.56 -6.76
N PHE A 108 13.21 -0.67 -7.46
CA PHE A 108 14.66 -0.81 -7.71
C PHE A 108 15.44 -0.54 -6.43
N ILE A 109 16.61 -1.17 -6.29
CA ILE A 109 17.48 -0.92 -5.14
C ILE A 109 18.11 0.47 -5.27
N ASP A 110 17.64 1.42 -4.47
CA ASP A 110 18.24 2.74 -4.34
C ASP A 110 19.40 2.72 -3.34
N MET A 111 20.62 2.55 -3.88
CA MET A 111 21.83 2.52 -3.07
C MET A 111 22.17 3.87 -2.44
N ASP A 112 21.73 4.99 -3.03
CA ASP A 112 21.95 6.31 -2.45
C ASP A 112 21.04 6.53 -1.23
N PHE A 113 19.79 6.02 -1.27
CA PHE A 113 18.90 5.99 -0.12
C PHE A 113 19.46 5.13 1.02
N VAL A 114 19.95 3.92 0.73
CA VAL A 114 20.59 3.05 1.74
C VAL A 114 21.80 3.75 2.36
N ARG A 115 22.65 4.36 1.53
CA ARG A 115 23.80 5.13 2.01
C ARG A 115 23.38 6.32 2.89
N ALA A 116 22.27 6.98 2.58
CA ALA A 116 21.75 8.05 3.43
C ALA A 116 21.35 7.55 4.82
N LEU A 117 20.74 6.36 4.91
CA LEU A 117 20.40 5.73 6.19
C LEU A 117 21.65 5.37 7.02
N GLU A 118 22.76 4.99 6.38
CA GLU A 118 24.05 4.68 7.05
C GLU A 118 24.66 5.90 7.77
N TYR A 119 24.36 7.13 7.33
CA TYR A 119 24.78 8.34 8.06
C TYR A 119 24.00 8.55 9.37
N GLY A 120 22.89 7.84 9.56
CA GLY A 120 22.10 7.86 10.78
C GLY A 120 20.83 8.69 10.64
N MET A 121 19.75 8.05 10.20
CA MET A 121 18.41 8.63 10.30
C MET A 121 17.85 8.47 11.72
N PRO A 122 17.43 9.56 12.40
CA PRO A 122 16.78 9.47 13.71
C PRO A 122 15.51 8.61 13.67
N PRO A 123 15.05 8.08 14.82
CA PRO A 123 13.72 7.50 14.91
C PRO A 123 12.66 8.50 14.43
N THR A 124 12.00 8.17 13.32
CA THR A 124 11.13 9.07 12.57
C THR A 124 9.82 8.36 12.24
N SER A 125 8.76 9.12 12.02
CA SER A 125 7.50 8.64 11.45
C SER A 125 7.13 9.48 10.24
N GLY A 126 6.64 8.83 9.19
CA GLY A 126 6.11 9.46 7.99
C GLY A 126 4.60 9.33 7.89
N MET A 127 3.99 10.20 7.11
CA MET A 127 2.56 10.20 6.83
C MET A 127 2.29 10.75 5.44
N GLY A 128 1.47 10.04 4.65
CA GLY A 128 0.91 10.49 3.39
C GLY A 128 -0.60 10.66 3.50
N ILE A 129 -1.13 11.79 3.04
CA ILE A 129 -2.57 12.07 2.98
C ILE A 129 -2.98 12.25 1.52
N GLY A 130 -4.02 11.54 1.10
CA GLY A 130 -4.64 11.72 -0.21
C GLY A 130 -5.44 13.03 -0.27
N MET A 131 -4.82 14.10 -0.74
CA MET A 131 -5.45 15.43 -0.75
C MET A 131 -6.74 15.47 -1.57
N ASP A 132 -6.80 14.82 -2.74
CA ASP A 132 -8.03 14.77 -3.54
C ASP A 132 -9.16 14.05 -2.80
N ARG A 133 -8.85 12.91 -2.15
CA ARG A 133 -9.80 12.16 -1.33
C ARG A 133 -10.28 12.98 -0.12
N LEU A 134 -9.38 13.75 0.49
CA LEU A 134 -9.73 14.67 1.59
C LEU A 134 -10.70 15.75 1.10
N VAL A 135 -10.41 16.39 -0.04
CA VAL A 135 -11.29 17.41 -0.62
C VAL A 135 -12.63 16.79 -1.01
N MET A 136 -12.67 15.60 -1.61
CA MET A 136 -13.90 14.88 -1.92
C MET A 136 -14.75 14.67 -0.68
N LEU A 137 -14.14 14.20 0.42
CA LEU A 137 -14.81 14.01 1.70
C LEU A 137 -15.39 15.32 2.25
N LEU A 138 -14.59 16.39 2.26
CA LEU A 138 -14.99 17.69 2.82
C LEU A 138 -16.06 18.40 1.98
N THR A 139 -16.10 18.15 0.67
CA THR A 139 -17.05 18.75 -0.28
C THR A 139 -18.25 17.85 -0.58
N GLY A 140 -18.28 16.63 -0.04
CA GLY A 140 -19.35 15.66 -0.28
C GLY A 140 -19.38 15.09 -1.71
N GLN A 141 -18.26 15.16 -2.44
CA GLN A 141 -18.16 14.66 -3.81
C GLN A 141 -17.79 13.18 -3.85
N THR A 142 -18.45 12.41 -4.73
CA THR A 142 -18.20 10.97 -4.88
C THR A 142 -17.24 10.64 -6.02
N ALA A 143 -16.94 11.60 -6.91
CA ALA A 143 -16.05 11.43 -8.04
C ALA A 143 -14.85 12.38 -7.94
N ILE A 144 -13.64 11.85 -8.15
CA ILE A 144 -12.38 12.63 -8.09
C ILE A 144 -12.33 13.76 -9.14
N GLN A 145 -13.04 13.59 -10.25
CA GLN A 145 -13.11 14.59 -11.32
C GLN A 145 -13.79 15.89 -10.87
N GLU A 146 -14.64 15.84 -9.85
CA GLU A 146 -15.33 17.02 -9.30
C GLU A 146 -14.43 17.90 -8.43
N VAL A 147 -13.27 17.38 -8.00
CA VAL A 147 -12.31 18.11 -7.16
C VAL A 147 -11.03 18.48 -7.91
N LEU A 148 -10.95 18.15 -9.20
CA LEU A 148 -9.85 18.49 -10.09
C LEU A 148 -10.32 19.50 -11.14
N LEU A 149 -9.57 20.59 -11.32
CA LEU A 149 -9.91 21.62 -12.31
C LEU A 149 -9.90 21.08 -13.76
N PHE A 150 -8.96 20.19 -14.07
CA PHE A 150 -8.78 19.59 -15.39
C PHE A 150 -8.47 18.09 -15.22
N PRO A 151 -9.47 17.24 -14.96
CA PRO A 151 -9.25 15.82 -14.78
C PRO A 151 -8.78 15.16 -16.09
N GLN A 152 -8.01 14.07 -15.99
CA GLN A 152 -7.63 13.30 -17.16
C GLN A 152 -8.88 12.65 -17.78
N MET A 153 -9.14 12.99 -19.04
CA MET A 153 -10.25 12.47 -19.83
C MET A 153 -9.75 11.45 -20.85
N ARG A 154 -10.63 10.52 -21.25
CA ARG A 154 -10.35 9.64 -22.38
C ARG A 154 -10.24 10.48 -23.65
N PRO A 155 -9.20 10.28 -24.48
CA PRO A 155 -9.10 10.97 -25.77
C PRO A 155 -10.33 10.71 -26.64
N GLU A 156 -10.70 11.69 -27.47
CA GLU A 156 -11.75 11.52 -28.47
C GLU A 156 -11.37 10.44 -29.48
N GLN A 157 -12.36 9.66 -29.92
CA GLN A 157 -12.13 8.71 -31.01
C GLN A 157 -11.93 9.49 -32.31
N ALA A 158 -10.81 9.26 -32.98
CA ALA A 158 -10.55 9.86 -34.28
C ALA A 158 -11.66 9.44 -35.26
N VAL A 159 -12.47 10.40 -35.70
CA VAL A 159 -13.41 10.20 -36.79
C VAL A 159 -12.57 9.92 -38.03
N LYS A 160 -12.62 8.69 -38.56
CA LYS A 160 -12.07 8.39 -39.88
C LYS A 160 -12.89 9.21 -40.87
N ASN A 161 -12.28 10.25 -41.45
CA ASN A 161 -12.89 10.98 -42.56
C ASN A 161 -13.21 9.99 -43.69
N PRO A 162 -14.43 10.04 -44.28
CA PRO A 162 -14.83 9.16 -45.37
C PRO A 162 -13.98 9.34 -46.64
#